data_AF-A0A225UZW5-F1
#
_entry.id   AF-A0A225UZW5-F1
#
_cell.length_a   1.000
_cell.length_b   1.000
_cell.length_c   1.000
_cell.angle_alpha   90.00
_cell.angle_beta   90.00
_cell.angle_gamma   90.00
#
_symmetry.space_group_name_H-M   'P 1'
#
loop_
_entity.id
_entity.type
_entity.pdbx_description
1 polymer ?
#
loop_
_entity_poly.entity_id
_entity_poly.type
_entity_poly.pdbx_seq_one_letter_code
_entity_poly.pdbx_strand_id
1 'polypeptide(L)'
;MGRPRTTGDGKKPKRYYRIAVNYTHKRLVLDYLAANHTVTEAIDHFYTFCTATEKTRKQKQISKWKNRDGKGHLKNLRSSGQATTLSRDAENDIECPVASQMLHYKALEVAVDEDLSPDIFKASTS
;
A
#
# COMPACT_ATOMS: atom_id res chain seq x y z
N MET A 1 -15.76 37.93 -5.78
CA MET A 1 -16.16 37.80 -7.20
C MET A 1 -15.15 36.90 -7.92
N GLY A 2 -15.51 35.63 -8.17
CA GLY A 2 -14.61 34.68 -8.84
C GLY A 2 -14.48 34.98 -10.33
N ARG A 3 -13.27 34.89 -10.87
CA ARG A 3 -12.97 35.24 -12.27
C ARG A 3 -13.73 34.33 -13.24
N PRO A 4 -14.47 34.87 -14.24
CA PRO A 4 -15.15 34.05 -15.23
C PRO A 4 -14.13 33.30 -16.10
N ARG A 5 -14.37 32.00 -16.30
CA ARG A 5 -13.55 31.13 -17.16
C ARG A 5 -14.20 31.01 -18.54
N THR A 6 -13.40 31.16 -19.59
CA THR A 6 -13.80 31.16 -21.00
C THR A 6 -13.76 29.78 -21.65
N THR A 7 -13.50 28.69 -20.92
CA THR A 7 -13.26 27.36 -21.50
C THR A 7 -14.03 26.26 -20.78
N GLY A 8 -15.34 26.18 -21.01
CA GLY A 8 -16.21 25.04 -20.67
C GLY A 8 -16.17 24.53 -19.22
N ASP A 9 -16.90 23.44 -18.96
CA ASP A 9 -16.74 22.69 -17.73
C ASP A 9 -15.32 22.10 -17.70
N GLY A 10 -14.50 22.58 -16.76
CA GLY A 10 -13.11 22.17 -16.63
C GLY A 10 -12.92 20.65 -16.53
N LYS A 11 -11.69 20.17 -16.74
CA LYS A 11 -11.34 18.75 -16.65
C LYS A 11 -11.86 18.13 -15.35
N LYS A 12 -12.71 17.10 -15.47
CA LYS A 12 -13.24 16.36 -14.32
C LYS A 12 -12.08 15.92 -13.41
N PRO A 13 -12.21 16.08 -12.08
CA PRO A 13 -11.16 15.70 -11.15
C PRO A 13 -10.82 14.21 -11.30
N LYS A 14 -9.52 13.91 -11.39
CA LYS A 14 -9.02 12.55 -11.59
C LYS A 14 -9.32 11.73 -10.34
N ARG A 15 -10.20 10.74 -10.46
CA ARG A 15 -10.46 9.76 -9.39
C ARG A 15 -9.45 8.63 -9.49
N TYR A 16 -8.73 8.37 -8.40
CA TYR A 16 -7.84 7.23 -8.28
C TYR A 16 -8.61 6.06 -7.69
N TYR A 17 -8.81 5.00 -8.47
CA TYR A 17 -9.39 3.75 -7.99
C TYR A 17 -8.30 2.72 -7.77
N ARG A 18 -8.31 2.07 -6.61
CA ARG A 18 -7.44 0.92 -6.34
C ARG A 18 -8.04 -0.30 -7.04
N ILE A 19 -7.24 -0.96 -7.85
CA ILE A 19 -7.61 -2.26 -8.44
C ILE A 19 -7.13 -3.31 -7.46
N ALA A 20 -8.05 -4.09 -6.89
CA ALA A 20 -7.69 -5.25 -6.10
C ALA A 20 -6.93 -6.25 -7.00
N VAL A 21 -5.74 -6.64 -6.57
CA VAL A 21 -4.93 -7.65 -7.24
C VAL A 21 -4.96 -8.90 -6.37
N ASN A 22 -5.39 -10.02 -6.94
CA ASN A 22 -5.20 -11.31 -6.27
C ASN A 22 -3.70 -11.64 -6.29
N TYR A 23 -3.09 -11.67 -5.10
CA TYR A 23 -1.64 -11.87 -4.94
C TYR A 23 -1.19 -13.28 -5.32
N THR A 24 -2.03 -14.30 -5.16
CA THR A 24 -1.70 -15.67 -5.58
C THR A 24 -1.62 -15.74 -7.10
N HIS A 25 -2.61 -15.16 -7.79
CA HIS A 25 -2.62 -15.04 -9.24
C HIS A 25 -1.42 -14.25 -9.77
N LYS A 26 -1.10 -13.13 -9.14
CA LYS A 26 0.09 -12.33 -9.49
C LYS A 26 1.36 -13.16 -9.37
N ARG A 27 1.50 -13.99 -8.33
CA ARG A 27 2.67 -14.84 -8.12
C ARG A 27 2.81 -15.89 -9.22
N LEU A 28 1.73 -16.61 -9.55
CA LEU A 28 1.73 -17.59 -10.64
C LEU A 28 2.14 -16.98 -11.99
N VAL A 29 1.67 -15.76 -12.29
CA VAL A 29 2.05 -15.04 -13.51
C VAL A 29 3.54 -14.67 -13.49
N LEU A 30 4.10 -14.28 -12.35
CA LEU A 30 5.53 -13.97 -12.22
C LEU A 30 6.41 -15.22 -12.30
N ASP A 31 5.99 -16.32 -11.67
CA ASP A 31 6.69 -17.60 -11.72
C ASP A 31 6.75 -18.14 -13.16
N TYR A 32 5.64 -18.00 -13.91
CA TYR A 32 5.58 -18.33 -15.33
C TYR A 32 6.55 -17.46 -16.16
N LEU A 33 6.65 -16.17 -15.88
CA LEU A 33 7.62 -15.29 -16.55
C LEU A 33 9.08 -15.60 -16.16
N ALA A 34 9.32 -16.07 -14.94
CA ALA A 34 10.64 -16.50 -14.47
C ALA A 34 11.11 -17.78 -15.19
N ALA A 35 10.17 -18.62 -15.66
CA ALA A 35 10.44 -19.78 -16.51
C ALA A 35 10.81 -19.43 -17.98
N ASN A 36 11.23 -18.19 -18.25
CA ASN A 36 11.59 -17.64 -19.56
C ASN A 36 10.45 -17.48 -20.58
N HIS A 37 9.19 -17.52 -20.12
CA HIS A 37 8.05 -17.24 -21.00
C HIS A 37 7.88 -15.75 -21.30
N THR A 38 7.31 -15.45 -22.47
CA THR A 38 7.02 -14.07 -22.87
C THR A 38 5.77 -13.52 -22.16
N VAL A 39 5.67 -12.19 -22.08
CA VAL A 39 4.48 -11.52 -21.51
C VAL A 39 3.22 -11.82 -22.33
N THR A 40 3.37 -12.00 -23.64
CA THR A 40 2.28 -12.38 -24.55
C THR A 40 1.80 -13.79 -24.26
N GLU A 41 2.70 -14.76 -24.11
CA GLU A 41 2.36 -16.13 -23.72
C GLU A 41 1.67 -16.18 -22.35
N ALA A 42 2.14 -15.40 -21.38
CA ALA A 42 1.49 -15.29 -20.08
C ALA A 42 0.06 -14.73 -20.19
N ILE A 43 -0.18 -13.79 -21.10
CA ILE A 43 -1.54 -13.25 -21.30
C ILE A 43 -2.45 -14.31 -21.91
N ASP A 44 -1.98 -15.02 -22.93
CA ASP A 44 -2.78 -16.04 -23.59
C ASP A 44 -3.04 -17.25 -22.68
N HIS A 45 -2.09 -17.61 -21.79
CA HIS A 45 -2.26 -18.68 -20.81
C HIS A 45 -3.22 -18.32 -19.65
N PHE A 46 -3.05 -17.14 -19.04
CA PHE A 46 -3.82 -16.75 -17.85
C PHE A 46 -5.10 -15.95 -18.14
N TYR A 47 -5.25 -15.42 -19.35
CA TYR A 47 -6.36 -14.54 -19.74
C TYR A 47 -6.91 -14.88 -21.12
N THR A 48 -7.36 -16.13 -21.27
CA THR A 48 -7.87 -16.72 -22.53
C THR A 48 -9.04 -15.95 -23.14
N PHE A 49 -9.95 -15.40 -22.33
CA PHE A 49 -11.16 -14.71 -22.79
C PHE A 49 -11.06 -13.18 -22.85
N CYS A 50 -9.86 -12.61 -22.86
CA CYS A 50 -9.70 -11.15 -22.89
C CYS A 50 -9.86 -10.54 -24.29
N THR A 51 -10.60 -9.44 -24.34
CA THR A 51 -10.68 -8.56 -25.52
C THR A 51 -9.33 -7.88 -25.80
N ALA A 52 -9.11 -7.38 -27.02
CA ALA A 52 -7.85 -6.74 -27.40
C ALA A 52 -7.47 -5.55 -26.47
N THR A 53 -8.46 -4.77 -26.04
CA THR A 53 -8.25 -3.64 -25.11
C THR A 53 -7.85 -4.13 -23.72
N GLU A 54 -8.41 -5.25 -23.26
CA GLU A 54 -8.03 -5.87 -21.99
C GLU A 54 -6.65 -6.49 -22.05
N LYS A 55 -6.28 -7.15 -23.17
CA LYS A 55 -4.92 -7.68 -23.37
C LYS A 55 -3.88 -6.58 -23.21
N THR A 56 -4.07 -5.41 -23.83
CA THR A 56 -3.13 -4.28 -23.66
C THR A 56 -3.07 -3.75 -22.22
N ARG A 57 -4.21 -3.75 -21.50
CA ARG A 57 -4.27 -3.37 -20.08
C ARG A 57 -3.52 -4.37 -19.20
N LYS A 58 -3.68 -5.68 -19.47
CA LYS A 58 -2.99 -6.76 -18.77
C LYS A 58 -1.50 -6.75 -19.06
N GLN A 59 -1.09 -6.51 -20.30
CA GLN A 59 0.31 -6.32 -20.66
C GLN A 59 0.95 -5.20 -19.85
N LYS A 60 0.33 -4.01 -19.80
CA LYS A 60 0.81 -2.89 -18.98
C LYS A 60 0.85 -3.23 -17.49
N GLN A 61 -0.10 -4.01 -16.99
CA GLN A 61 -0.15 -4.45 -15.60
C GLN A 61 1.00 -5.41 -15.28
N ILE A 62 1.24 -6.40 -16.14
CA ILE A 62 2.32 -7.38 -16.00
C ILE A 62 3.69 -6.71 -16.13
N SER A 63 3.88 -5.79 -17.10
CA SER A 63 5.11 -4.99 -17.20
C SER A 63 5.36 -4.15 -15.95
N LYS A 64 4.30 -3.60 -15.33
CA LYS A 64 4.42 -2.91 -14.04
C LYS A 64 4.79 -3.85 -12.89
N TRP A 65 4.36 -5.11 -12.93
CA TRP A 65 4.75 -6.10 -11.93
C TRP A 65 6.20 -6.52 -12.11
N LYS A 66 6.64 -6.78 -13.35
CA LYS A 66 8.03 -7.11 -13.71
C LYS A 66 9.02 -6.02 -13.31
N ASN A 67 8.66 -4.75 -13.51
CA ASN A 67 9.53 -3.60 -13.21
C ASN A 67 9.46 -3.11 -11.76
N ARG A 68 8.73 -3.81 -10.87
CA ARG A 68 8.54 -3.39 -9.47
C ARG A 68 9.54 -4.00 -8.49
N ASP A 69 10.49 -4.77 -8.98
CA ASP A 69 11.74 -5.02 -8.27
C ASP A 69 12.59 -3.73 -8.31
N GLY A 70 12.47 -2.90 -7.27
CA GLY A 70 13.52 -1.93 -6.92
C GLY A 70 13.36 -0.45 -7.32
N LYS A 71 12.17 0.08 -7.65
CA LYS A 71 11.98 1.53 -7.81
C LYS A 71 10.80 2.09 -7.02
N GLY A 72 10.98 2.12 -5.70
CA GLY A 72 10.27 3.08 -4.85
C GLY A 72 10.71 4.49 -5.23
N HIS A 73 9.86 5.24 -5.93
CA HIS A 73 10.04 6.68 -6.10
C HIS A 73 9.63 7.40 -4.79
N LEU A 74 10.35 7.09 -3.73
CA LEU A 74 10.35 7.76 -2.44
C LEU A 74 11.81 7.98 -2.12
N LYS A 75 12.19 9.23 -1.87
CA LYS A 75 13.54 9.66 -1.46
C LYS A 75 13.89 9.12 -0.06
N ASN A 76 13.78 7.81 0.14
CA ASN A 76 14.34 7.14 1.29
C ASN A 76 15.68 6.57 0.81
N LEU A 77 16.75 7.03 1.44
CA LEU A 77 18.15 6.70 1.22
C LEU A 77 18.42 5.21 1.48
N ARG A 78 17.80 4.28 0.74
CA ARG A 78 17.90 2.84 0.98
C ARG A 78 18.19 2.09 -0.32
N SER A 79 19.06 1.10 -0.21
CA SER A 79 19.43 0.20 -1.30
C SER A 79 18.23 -0.68 -1.68
N SER A 80 18.12 -0.95 -2.98
CA SER A 80 17.16 -1.90 -3.54
C SER A 80 17.32 -3.28 -2.87
N GLY A 81 16.23 -3.86 -2.35
CA GLY A 81 16.22 -5.21 -1.77
C GLY A 81 16.07 -5.28 -0.24
N GLN A 82 16.14 -4.16 0.49
CA GLN A 82 15.82 -4.15 1.91
C GLN A 82 14.30 -4.09 2.13
N ALA A 83 13.71 -5.23 2.51
CA ALA A 83 12.33 -5.31 2.97
C ALA A 83 12.19 -4.65 4.36
N THR A 84 11.07 -3.96 4.59
CA THR A 84 10.68 -3.40 5.90
C THR A 84 9.98 -4.41 6.81
N THR A 85 9.89 -5.68 6.39
CA THR A 85 9.26 -6.71 7.21
C THR A 85 10.27 -7.16 8.25
N LEU A 86 9.90 -6.96 9.51
CA LEU A 86 10.54 -7.66 10.61
C LEU A 86 10.45 -9.17 10.33
N SER A 87 11.35 -9.97 10.91
CA SER A 87 11.18 -11.43 10.88
C SER A 87 9.80 -11.77 11.42
N ARG A 88 9.16 -12.83 10.95
CA ARG A 88 7.87 -13.31 11.50
C ARG A 88 7.92 -13.46 13.02
N ASP A 89 9.07 -13.85 13.57
CA ASP A 89 9.28 -13.96 15.01
C ASP A 89 9.29 -12.58 15.70
N ALA A 90 9.92 -11.58 15.06
CA ALA A 90 9.93 -10.20 15.55
C ALA A 90 8.59 -9.49 15.35
N GLU A 91 7.74 -9.94 14.40
CA GLU A 91 6.35 -9.48 14.28
C GLU A 91 5.48 -10.09 15.38
N ASN A 92 5.64 -11.38 15.69
CA ASN A 92 4.93 -12.05 16.79
C ASN A 92 5.25 -11.43 18.16
N ASP A 93 6.49 -11.00 18.38
CA ASP A 93 6.87 -10.28 19.61
C ASP A 93 6.22 -8.89 19.75
N ILE A 94 5.67 -8.33 18.67
CA ILE A 94 5.01 -7.01 18.66
C ILE A 94 3.48 -7.13 18.79
N GLU A 95 2.91 -8.33 18.69
CA GLU A 95 1.46 -8.59 18.77
C GLU A 95 0.97 -8.86 20.21
N CYS A 96 1.44 -8.11 21.20
CA CYS A 96 0.74 -8.04 22.47
C CYS A 96 -0.33 -6.94 22.39
N PRO A 97 -1.62 -7.26 22.20
CA PRO A 97 -2.68 -6.26 22.25
C PRO A 97 -2.64 -5.58 23.62
N VAL A 98 -2.24 -4.31 23.63
CA VAL A 98 -2.24 -3.50 24.84
C VAL A 98 -3.68 -3.17 25.18
N ALA A 99 -4.16 -3.66 26.32
CA ALA A 99 -5.49 -3.34 26.82
C ALA A 99 -5.64 -1.82 26.95
N SER A 100 -6.82 -1.29 26.62
CA SER A 100 -7.11 0.15 26.71
C SER A 100 -6.82 0.73 28.09
N GLN A 101 -7.03 -0.07 29.14
CA GLN A 101 -6.69 0.29 30.52
C GLN A 101 -5.18 0.50 30.72
N MET A 102 -4.31 -0.30 30.10
CA MET A 102 -2.86 -0.08 30.20
C MET A 102 -2.44 1.22 29.52
N LEU A 103 -3.03 1.55 28.37
CA LEU A 103 -2.79 2.85 27.72
C LEU A 103 -3.29 4.01 28.59
N HIS A 104 -4.44 3.84 29.25
CA HIS A 104 -4.99 4.84 30.15
C HIS A 104 -4.07 5.12 31.35
N TYR A 105 -3.61 4.08 32.05
CA TYR A 105 -2.70 4.25 33.18
C TYR A 105 -1.34 4.81 32.75
N LYS A 106 -0.78 4.34 31.62
CA LYS A 106 0.48 4.88 31.09
C LYS A 106 0.37 6.34 30.68
N ALA A 107 -0.76 6.74 30.11
CA ALA A 107 -1.01 8.14 29.78
C ALA A 107 -1.08 9.04 31.03
N LEU A 108 -1.63 8.54 32.13
CA LEU A 108 -1.64 9.26 33.40
C LEU A 108 -0.25 9.33 34.05
N GLU A 109 0.52 8.25 34.03
CA GLU A 109 1.91 8.25 34.52
C GLU A 109 2.77 9.28 33.78
N VAL A 110 2.72 9.29 32.44
CA VAL A 110 3.47 10.27 31.64
C VAL A 110 2.99 11.70 31.91
N ALA A 111 1.70 11.91 32.16
CA ALA A 111 1.19 13.22 32.52
C ALA A 111 1.71 13.71 33.88
N VAL A 112 1.90 12.79 34.84
CA VAL A 112 2.54 13.10 36.13
C VAL A 112 4.01 13.43 35.95
N ASP A 113 4.73 12.66 35.11
CA ASP A 113 6.15 12.90 34.83
C ASP A 113 6.41 14.26 34.12
N GLU A 114 5.44 14.73 33.34
CA GLU A 114 5.48 16.01 32.61
C GLU A 114 4.80 17.16 33.38
N ASP A 115 4.51 16.97 34.68
CA ASP A 115 3.85 17.96 35.56
C ASP A 115 2.52 18.51 35.01
N LEU A 116 1.78 17.71 34.23
CA LEU A 116 0.49 18.09 33.67
C LEU A 116 -0.62 17.92 34.71
N SER A 117 -1.25 19.03 35.05
CA SER A 117 -2.41 19.03 35.95
C SER A 117 -3.58 18.21 35.38
N PRO A 118 -4.35 17.49 36.22
CA PRO A 118 -5.58 16.77 35.81
C PRO A 118 -6.66 17.65 35.15
N ASP A 119 -6.59 18.97 35.33
CA ASP A 119 -7.48 19.92 34.65
C ASP A 119 -7.05 20.21 33.20
N ILE A 120 -5.78 19.94 32.86
CA ILE A 120 -5.18 20.18 31.55
C ILE A 120 -5.15 18.88 30.73
N PHE A 121 -4.84 17.75 31.39
CA PHE A 121 -4.77 16.45 30.74
C PHE A 121 -5.73 15.44 31.39
N LYS A 122 -6.60 14.84 30.57
CA LYS A 122 -7.45 13.71 30.94
C LYS A 122 -7.29 12.61 29.91
N ALA A 123 -6.81 11.45 30.34
CA ALA A 123 -6.77 10.27 29.50
C ALA A 123 -8.19 9.77 29.22
N SER A 124 -8.47 9.38 27.98
CA SER A 124 -9.79 8.84 27.64
C SER A 124 -10.03 7.51 28.36
N THR A 125 -11.23 7.33 28.87
CA THR A 125 -11.75 6.04 29.33
C THR A 125 -12.52 5.44 28.16
N SER A 126 -11.94 4.46 27.45
CA SER A 126 -12.66 3.71 26.41
C SER A 126 -13.56 2.67 27.04
#